data_AF-A0AAN8QKX8-F1
#
_entry.id   AF-A0AAN8QKX8-F1
#
_cell.length_a   1.000
_cell.length_b   1.000
_cell.length_c   1.000
_cell.angle_alpha   90.00
_cell.angle_beta   90.00
_cell.angle_gamma   90.00
#
_symmetry.space_group_name_H-M   'P 1'
#
loop_
_entity.id
_entity.type
_entity.pdbx_description
1 polymer ?
#
loop_
_entity_poly.entity_id
_entity_poly.type
_entity_poly.pdbx_seq_one_letter_code
_entity_poly.pdbx_strand_id
1 'polypeptide(L)' 'MRKLMSMAFVDMNPFPLRQIQNRRTFHLEKVRLELTELDAIRQTFLRERETHTTAPDARTLCSDDEEDN' A
#
# COMPACT_ATOMS: atom_id res chain seq x y z
N MET A 1 4.19 34.12 -33.98
CA MET A 1 4.78 33.89 -32.64
C MET A 1 4.25 32.64 -31.88
N ARG A 2 3.71 31.59 -32.53
CA ARG A 2 3.22 30.37 -31.82
C ARG A 2 4.12 29.13 -31.93
N LYS A 3 5.14 29.14 -32.81
CA LYS A 3 6.02 27.97 -33.07
C LYS A 3 7.32 27.97 -32.24
N LEU A 4 7.72 29.10 -31.66
CA LEU A 4 8.94 29.20 -30.84
C LEU A 4 8.70 28.73 -29.40
N MET A 5 7.51 29.04 -28.85
CA MET A 5 7.10 28.58 -27.53
C MET A 5 6.99 27.05 -27.46
N SER A 6 6.50 26.39 -28.52
CA SER A 6 6.35 24.93 -28.49
C SER A 6 7.70 24.20 -28.49
N MET A 7 8.73 24.74 -29.16
CA MET A 7 10.09 24.18 -29.11
C MET A 7 10.70 24.39 -27.73
N ALA A 8 10.54 25.59 -27.16
CA ALA A 8 11.05 25.90 -25.83
C ALA A 8 10.42 25.05 -24.71
N PHE A 9 9.13 24.72 -24.76
CA PHE A 9 8.52 23.86 -23.74
C PHE A 9 8.92 22.38 -23.84
N VAL A 10 9.23 21.89 -25.05
CA VAL A 10 9.63 20.49 -25.26
C VAL A 10 11.13 20.31 -25.04
N ASP A 11 11.96 21.23 -25.54
CA ASP A 11 13.42 21.19 -25.42
C ASP A 11 13.94 21.77 -24.09
N MET A 12 13.23 22.73 -23.47
CA MET A 12 13.61 23.24 -22.13
C MET A 12 12.89 22.51 -20.98
N ASN A 13 12.26 21.36 -21.21
CA ASN A 13 11.72 20.58 -20.10
C ASN A 13 12.90 20.03 -19.25
N PRO A 14 13.15 20.57 -18.05
CA PRO A 14 14.32 20.17 -17.26
C PRO A 14 14.17 18.75 -16.68
N PHE A 15 13.01 18.12 -16.88
CA PHE A 15 12.73 16.77 -16.44
C PHE A 15 12.07 15.97 -17.55
N PRO A 16 12.77 15.01 -18.18
CA PRO A 16 12.16 14.17 -19.20
C PRO A 16 10.93 13.50 -18.60
N LEU A 17 9.74 13.74 -19.16
CA LEU A 17 8.46 13.20 -18.65
C LEU A 17 8.54 11.68 -18.40
N ARG A 18 9.35 10.99 -19.21
CA ARG A 18 9.69 9.56 -19.06
C ARG A 18 10.37 9.25 -17.71
N GLN A 19 11.29 10.07 -17.23
CA GLN A 19 11.95 9.86 -15.93
C GLN A 19 10.96 10.01 -14.76
N ILE A 20 10.06 11.01 -14.83
CA ILE A 20 9.02 11.20 -13.81
C ILE A 20 8.06 10.00 -13.83
N GLN A 21 7.61 9.58 -15.01
CA GLN A 21 6.75 8.41 -15.17
C GLN A 21 7.42 7.14 -14.65
N ASN A 22 8.68 6.88 -15.01
CA ASN A 22 9.44 5.72 -14.54
C ASN A 22 9.57 5.69 -13.02
N ARG A 23 9.89 6.84 -12.40
CA ARG A 23 9.98 6.95 -10.93
C ARG A 23 8.62 6.68 -10.26
N ARG A 24 7.53 7.20 -10.84
CA ARG A 24 6.17 6.94 -10.36
C ARG A 24 5.82 5.46 -10.47
N THR A 25 6.09 4.81 -11.60
CA THR A 25 5.83 3.38 -11.79
C THR A 25 6.61 2.54 -10.80
N PHE A 26 7.92 2.80 -10.65
CA PHE A 26 8.76 2.09 -9.67
C PHE A 26 8.23 2.24 -8.24
N HIS A 27 7.89 3.46 -7.83
CA HIS A 27 7.40 3.70 -6.47
C HIS A 27 6.03 3.05 -6.24
N LEU A 28 5.13 3.11 -7.23
CA LEU A 28 3.83 2.45 -7.17
C LEU A 28 3.96 0.92 -7.07
N GLU A 29 4.87 0.33 -7.82
CA GLU A 29 5.15 -1.12 -7.75
C GLU A 29 5.68 -1.51 -6.37
N LYS A 30 6.63 -0.74 -5.82
CA LYS A 30 7.15 -0.95 -4.47
C LYS A 30 6.04 -0.91 -3.41
N VAL A 31 5.19 0.12 -3.43
CA VAL A 31 4.09 0.25 -2.45
C VAL A 31 3.09 -0.91 -2.57
N ARG A 32 2.78 -1.37 -3.79
CA ARG A 32 1.90 -2.53 -3.99
C ARG A 32 2.47 -3.81 -3.41
N LEU A 33 3.79 -4.01 -3.54
CA LEU A 33 4.47 -5.18 -2.97
C LEU A 33 4.42 -5.14 -1.44
N GLU A 34 4.76 -4.01 -0.83
CA GLU A 34 4.72 -3.81 0.63
C GLU A 34 3.30 -4.04 1.19
N LEU A 35 2.26 -3.52 0.53
CA LEU A 35 0.87 -3.76 0.93
C LEU A 35 0.51 -5.25 0.86
N THR A 36 0.92 -5.94 -0.20
CA THR A 36 0.66 -7.38 -0.37
C THR A 36 1.34 -8.20 0.72
N GLU A 37 2.57 -7.84 1.10
CA GLU A 37 3.31 -8.48 2.20
C GLU A 37 2.62 -8.26 3.54
N LEU A 38 2.20 -7.03 3.84
CA LEU A 38 1.47 -6.71 5.07
C LEU A 38 0.13 -7.45 5.15
N ASP A 39 -0.61 -7.53 4.04
CA ASP A 39 -1.87 -8.28 3.99
C ASP A 39 -1.65 -9.79 4.17
N ALA A 40 -0.56 -10.34 3.64
CA ALA A 40 -0.19 -11.74 3.87
C ALA A 40 0.11 -11.99 5.36
N ILE A 41 0.92 -11.13 5.99
CA ILE A 41 1.25 -11.20 7.42
C ILE A 41 -0.02 -11.11 8.28
N ARG A 42 -0.92 -10.17 7.96
CA ARG A 42 -2.19 -10.01 8.67
C ARG A 42 -3.04 -11.28 8.57
N GLN A 43 -3.12 -11.89 7.39
CA GLN A 43 -3.90 -13.11 7.18
C GLN A 43 -3.33 -14.30 7.94
N THR A 44 -2.01 -14.51 7.94
CA THR A 44 -1.38 -15.56 8.74
C THR A 44 -1.64 -15.35 10.23
N PHE A 45 -1.45 -14.12 10.72
CA PHE A 45 -1.72 -13.80 12.13
C PHE A 45 -3.18 -14.08 12.52
N LEU A 46 -4.15 -13.67 11.69
CA LEU A 46 -5.57 -13.93 11.94
C LEU A 46 -5.89 -15.41 11.91
N ARG A 47 -5.35 -16.16 10.94
CA ARG A 47 -5.51 -17.61 10.86
C ARG A 47 -4.97 -18.32 12.08
N GLU A 48 -3.75 -17.97 12.51
CA GLU A 48 -3.15 -18.53 13.72
C GLU A 48 -4.03 -18.24 14.93
N ARG A 49 -4.48 -17.00 15.12
CA ARG A 49 -5.40 -16.65 16.21
C ARG A 49 -6.72 -17.41 16.13
N GLU A 50 -7.36 -17.50 14.97
CA GLU A 50 -8.60 -18.26 14.78
C GLU A 50 -8.41 -19.74 15.11
N THR A 51 -7.32 -20.36 14.67
CA THR A 51 -7.03 -21.77 15.01
C THR A 51 -6.82 -21.97 16.51
N HIS A 52 -6.21 -21.01 17.21
CA HIS A 52 -6.03 -21.07 18.66
C HIS A 52 -7.33 -20.79 19.42
N THR A 53 -8.19 -19.88 18.94
CA THR A 53 -9.47 -19.52 19.57
C THR A 53 -10.59 -20.53 19.28
N THR A 54 -10.56 -21.21 18.12
CA THR A 54 -11.57 -22.24 17.74
C THR A 54 -11.23 -23.64 18.26
N ALA A 55 -10.03 -23.84 18.82
CA ALA A 55 -9.75 -25.01 19.66
C ALA A 55 -10.67 -24.97 20.91
N PRO A 56 -11.20 -26.13 21.36
CA PRO A 56 -12.31 -26.19 22.32
C PRO A 56 -12.00 -25.60 23.71
N ASP A 57 -10.75 -25.27 24.01
CA ASP A 57 -10.31 -24.74 25.32
C ASP A 57 -10.08 -23.21 25.37
N ALA A 58 -10.27 -22.47 24.28
CA ALA A 58 -9.99 -21.02 24.23
C ALA A 58 -11.25 -20.12 24.37
N ARG A 59 -12.33 -20.65 24.96
CA ARG A 59 -13.61 -19.97 25.12
C ARG A 59 -13.67 -18.94 26.27
N THR A 60 -12.56 -18.58 26.91
CA THR A 60 -12.58 -17.83 28.19
C THR A 60 -12.06 -16.39 28.11
N LEU A 61 -11.59 -15.87 26.97
CA LEU A 61 -10.94 -14.53 26.94
C LEU A 61 -11.54 -13.52 25.94
N CYS A 62 -12.78 -13.71 25.50
CA CYS A 62 -13.56 -12.70 24.77
C CYS A 62 -14.81 -12.29 25.57
N SER A 63 -14.64 -12.06 26.88
CA SER A 63 -15.62 -11.38 27.71
C SER A 63 -15.00 -10.09 28.24
N ASP A 64 -15.77 -9.00 28.09
CA ASP A 64 -15.52 -7.59 28.41
C ASP A 64 -14.47 -6.88 27.55
N ASP A 65 -14.77 -5.76 26.88
CA ASP A 65 -15.62 -4.67 27.38
C ASP A 65 -16.27 -3.88 26.21
N GLU A 66 -17.59 -3.77 26.25
CA GLU A 66 -18.37 -2.76 25.53
C GLU A 66 -18.80 -1.73 26.60
N GLU A 67 -18.09 -0.61 26.80
CA GLU A 67 -18.65 0.60 27.44
C GLU A 67 -17.79 1.88 27.26
N ASP A 68 -18.36 2.82 26.48
CA ASP A 68 -18.47 4.28 26.68
C ASP A 68 -17.24 5.25 26.66
N ASN A 69 -17.08 6.00 25.53
CA ASN A 69 -17.09 7.49 25.42
C ASN A 69 -16.63 8.00 24.05
#